data_AF-A0A653WZ73-F1
#
_entry.id   AF-A0A653WZ73-F1
#
_cell.length_a   1.000
_cell.length_b   1.000
_cell.length_c   1.000
_cell.angle_alpha   90.00
_cell.angle_beta   90.00
_cell.angle_gamma   90.00
#
_symmetry.space_group_name_H-M   'P 1'
#
loop_
_entity.id
_entity.type
_entity.pdbx_description
1 polymer ?
#
loop_
_entity_poly.entity_id
_entity_poly.type
_entity_poly.pdbx_seq_one_letter_code
_entity_poly.pdbx_strand_id
1 'polypeptide(L)'
;MHTQSKLKQLGFVSIEVVIVLVVVAIGIGLAVARGGGLFGSSDISEEQGNLATLINNTRALKDRNGYGTSGTDLVPSLIATNGIPQNMSVVNGVLYNTYGGAVSITSTGIGFTLTNSSLPKDACVSLAKSSRSDREQTRINSGSTITGDVTTVAATSACSGTTNTIAWTINS
;
A
#
# COMPACT_ATOMS: atom_id res chain seq x y z
N MET A 1 35.65 35.79 44.38
CA MET A 1 35.25 34.97 43.22
C MET A 1 33.75 34.74 43.33
N HIS A 2 32.93 35.48 42.57
CA HIS A 2 31.49 35.27 42.44
C HIS A 2 31.14 35.37 40.95
N THR A 3 31.02 34.22 40.30
CA THR A 3 30.58 34.09 38.91
C THR A 3 29.05 34.26 38.89
N GLN A 4 28.57 35.39 38.37
CA GLN A 4 27.15 35.60 38.09
C GLN A 4 26.80 34.99 36.73
N SER A 5 26.04 33.90 36.75
CA SER A 5 25.28 33.42 35.60
C SER A 5 23.91 34.10 35.59
N LYS A 6 23.43 34.58 34.43
CA LYS A 6 21.98 34.61 34.12
C LYS A 6 21.67 34.94 32.65
N LEU A 7 21.22 33.89 31.97
CA LEU A 7 20.09 33.80 31.04
C LEU A 7 20.07 34.74 29.82
N LYS A 8 20.42 34.13 28.67
CA LYS A 8 20.13 34.61 27.32
C LYS A 8 18.60 34.70 27.13
N GLN A 9 18.03 35.89 27.27
CA GLN A 9 16.63 36.15 26.94
C GLN A 9 16.44 36.03 25.41
N LEU A 10 15.85 34.92 24.99
CA LEU A 10 15.26 34.76 23.66
C LEU A 10 13.75 34.94 23.83
N GLY A 11 13.23 36.11 23.47
CA GLY A 11 11.81 36.35 23.60
C GLY A 11 11.39 37.68 23.00
N PHE A 12 11.22 37.70 21.68
CA PHE A 12 10.19 38.55 21.08
C PHE A 12 9.57 37.82 19.89
N VAL A 13 8.80 36.78 20.20
CA VAL A 13 7.75 36.34 19.30
C VAL A 13 6.52 37.14 19.72
N SER A 14 6.09 38.06 18.87
CA SER A 14 4.88 38.86 19.09
C SER A 14 3.70 37.92 19.37
N ILE A 15 2.82 38.29 20.31
CA ILE A 15 1.69 37.44 20.72
C ILE A 15 0.80 37.02 19.55
N GLU A 16 0.72 37.88 18.54
CA GLU A 16 0.01 37.65 17.28
C GLU A 16 0.62 36.51 16.45
N VAL A 17 1.96 36.41 16.42
CA VAL A 17 2.67 35.30 15.75
C VAL A 17 2.50 34.00 16.51
N VAL A 18 2.45 34.03 17.85
CA VAL A 18 2.18 32.83 18.66
C VAL A 18 0.76 32.30 18.39
N ILE A 19 -0.24 33.17 18.31
CA ILE A 19 -1.62 32.77 18.03
C ILE A 19 -1.74 32.15 16.62
N VAL A 20 -1.12 32.76 15.60
CA VAL A 20 -1.10 32.21 14.24
C VAL A 20 -0.45 30.83 14.20
N LEU A 21 0.69 30.65 14.88
CA LEU A 21 1.37 29.36 14.94
C LEU A 21 0.54 28.28 15.65
N VAL A 22 -0.18 28.64 16.71
CA VAL A 22 -1.09 27.71 17.41
C VAL A 22 -2.26 27.31 16.51
N VAL A 23 -2.86 28.25 15.79
CA VAL A 23 -3.97 27.94 14.86
C VAL A 23 -3.50 27.07 13.70
N VAL A 24 -2.32 27.35 13.13
CA VAL A 24 -1.71 26.52 12.08
C VAL A 24 -1.36 25.13 12.62
N ALA A 25 -0.78 25.03 13.82
CA ALA A 25 -0.45 23.76 14.45
C ALA A 25 -1.70 22.92 14.77
N ILE A 26 -2.79 23.55 15.22
CA ILE A 26 -4.09 22.88 15.43
C ILE A 26 -4.71 22.48 14.08
N GLY A 27 -4.64 23.35 13.06
CA GLY A 27 -5.13 23.06 11.71
C GLY A 27 -4.42 21.85 11.08
N ILE A 28 -3.09 21.81 11.18
CA ILE A 28 -2.28 20.66 10.76
C ILE A 28 -2.61 19.46 11.64
N GLY A 29 -2.62 19.60 12.97
CA GLY A 29 -2.92 18.51 13.91
C GLY A 29 -4.29 17.86 13.69
N LEU A 30 -5.32 18.65 13.35
CA LEU A 30 -6.64 18.15 12.98
C LEU A 30 -6.67 17.50 11.58
N ALA A 31 -5.87 18.01 10.64
CA ALA A 31 -5.69 17.38 9.34
C ALA A 31 -4.98 16.02 9.45
N VAL A 32 -3.97 15.88 10.33
CA VAL A 32 -3.28 14.60 10.57
C VAL A 32 -4.15 13.64 11.39
N ALA A 33 -4.93 14.14 12.35
CA ALA A 33 -5.83 13.32 13.17
C ALA A 33 -7.02 12.75 12.39
N ARG A 34 -7.39 13.36 11.25
CA ARG A 34 -8.42 12.85 10.32
C ARG A 34 -7.85 12.24 9.04
N GLY A 35 -6.58 12.52 8.74
CA GLY A 35 -5.88 12.05 7.56
C GLY A 35 -4.84 11.02 7.92
N GLY A 36 -5.20 9.74 7.79
CA GLY A 36 -4.21 8.67 7.54
C GLY A 36 -3.52 8.79 6.17
N GLY A 37 -3.38 10.00 5.63
CA GLY A 37 -2.87 10.31 4.30
C GLY A 37 -1.56 11.06 4.41
N LEU A 38 -0.49 10.36 4.78
CA LEU A 38 0.88 10.80 4.47
C LEU A 38 1.32 10.33 3.08
N PHE A 39 0.55 9.45 2.45
CA PHE A 39 0.85 8.90 1.14
C PHE A 39 0.04 9.63 0.08
N GLY A 40 0.73 10.06 -0.97
CA GLY A 40 0.16 10.91 -2.00
C GLY A 40 -0.72 10.12 -2.97
N SER A 41 -1.59 10.83 -3.69
CA SER A 41 -2.26 10.28 -4.88
C SER A 41 -1.26 9.71 -5.90
N SER A 42 -0.03 10.24 -5.93
CA SER A 42 1.09 9.72 -6.72
C SER A 42 1.48 8.30 -6.29
N ASP A 43 1.66 8.03 -4.99
CA ASP A 43 2.03 6.69 -4.49
C ASP A 43 0.92 5.68 -4.79
N ILE A 44 -0.34 6.10 -4.69
CA ILE A 44 -1.50 5.26 -5.02
C ILE A 44 -1.56 4.97 -6.53
N SER A 45 -1.27 5.96 -7.37
CA SER A 45 -1.24 5.78 -8.83
C SER A 45 -0.06 4.91 -9.27
N GLU A 46 1.09 5.10 -8.66
CA GLU A 46 2.30 4.31 -8.91
C GLU A 46 2.06 2.85 -8.54
N GLU A 47 1.54 2.59 -7.34
CA GLU A 47 1.27 1.23 -6.90
C GLU A 47 0.20 0.55 -7.77
N GLN A 48 -0.82 1.27 -8.23
CA GLN A 48 -1.78 0.73 -9.20
C GLN A 48 -1.09 0.26 -10.49
N GLY A 49 -0.15 1.06 -11.01
CA GLY A 49 0.64 0.72 -12.20
C GLY A 49 1.56 -0.48 -11.96
N ASN A 50 2.20 -0.55 -10.80
CA ASN A 50 3.04 -1.66 -10.38
C ASN A 50 2.26 -2.97 -10.33
N LEU A 51 1.10 -2.96 -9.67
CA LEU A 51 0.23 -4.12 -9.54
C LEU A 51 -0.32 -4.57 -10.91
N ALA A 52 -0.71 -3.64 -11.78
CA ALA A 52 -1.17 -3.97 -13.13
C ALA A 52 -0.05 -4.65 -13.95
N THR A 53 1.16 -4.11 -13.89
CA THR A 53 2.34 -4.69 -14.54
C THR A 53 2.66 -6.07 -13.99
N LEU A 54 2.67 -6.24 -12.66
CA LEU A 54 2.89 -7.53 -12.02
C LEU A 54 1.87 -8.57 -12.45
N ILE A 55 0.58 -8.22 -12.49
CA ILE A 55 -0.48 -9.12 -12.94
C ILE A 55 -0.24 -9.54 -14.40
N ASN A 56 0.05 -8.60 -15.29
CA ASN A 56 0.31 -8.90 -16.70
C ASN A 56 1.53 -9.80 -16.89
N ASN A 57 2.64 -9.50 -16.20
CA ASN A 57 3.86 -10.29 -16.28
C ASN A 57 3.68 -11.67 -15.62
N THR A 58 2.89 -11.76 -14.55
CA THR A 58 2.54 -13.05 -13.94
C THR A 58 1.73 -13.88 -14.90
N ARG A 59 0.74 -13.31 -15.62
CA ARG A 59 -0.01 -14.05 -16.65
C ARG A 59 0.90 -14.66 -17.72
N ALA A 60 1.98 -13.97 -18.08
CA ALA A 60 2.95 -14.49 -19.05
C ALA A 60 3.77 -15.69 -18.52
N LEU A 61 3.78 -15.96 -17.21
CA LEU A 61 4.42 -17.14 -16.62
C LEU A 61 3.61 -18.42 -16.78
N LYS A 62 2.37 -18.34 -17.28
CA LYS A 62 1.50 -19.51 -17.42
C LYS A 62 2.10 -20.52 -18.39
N ASP A 63 2.30 -21.75 -17.93
CA ASP A 63 2.69 -22.88 -18.76
C ASP A 63 1.48 -23.77 -19.11
N ARG A 64 1.73 -24.93 -19.70
CA ARG A 64 0.67 -25.90 -20.06
C ARG A 64 -0.10 -26.43 -18.84
N ASN A 65 0.52 -26.44 -17.66
CA ASN A 65 -0.02 -26.95 -16.41
C ASN A 65 -0.53 -25.81 -15.49
N GLY A 66 -0.42 -24.56 -15.92
CA GLY A 66 -0.83 -23.38 -15.15
C GLY A 66 0.37 -22.62 -14.59
N TYR A 67 0.36 -22.33 -13.29
CA TYR A 67 1.42 -21.60 -12.59
C TYR A 67 2.16 -22.51 -11.60
N GLY A 68 2.29 -23.80 -11.93
CA GLY A 68 2.82 -24.82 -11.01
C GLY A 68 1.82 -25.23 -9.92
N THR A 69 2.29 -25.97 -8.91
CA THR A 69 1.45 -26.45 -7.80
C THR A 69 0.84 -25.30 -7.00
N SER A 70 -0.39 -25.47 -6.50
CA SER A 70 -0.99 -24.48 -5.59
C SER A 70 -0.08 -24.24 -4.38
N GLY A 71 0.14 -22.97 -4.04
CA GLY A 71 1.09 -22.55 -3.00
C GLY A 71 2.50 -22.22 -3.51
N THR A 72 2.81 -22.45 -4.79
CA THR A 72 4.12 -22.09 -5.36
C THR A 72 4.29 -20.57 -5.39
N ASP A 73 5.42 -20.07 -4.88
CA ASP A 73 5.79 -18.66 -5.00
C ASP A 73 6.28 -18.36 -6.42
N LEU A 74 5.66 -17.38 -7.06
CA LEU A 74 5.94 -16.97 -8.44
C LEU A 74 6.90 -15.77 -8.51
N VAL A 75 7.23 -15.13 -7.38
CA VAL A 75 8.16 -13.99 -7.33
C VAL A 75 9.55 -14.36 -7.87
N PRO A 76 10.17 -15.51 -7.53
CA PRO A 76 11.45 -15.91 -8.10
C PRO A 76 11.43 -16.02 -9.63
N SER A 77 10.34 -16.54 -10.20
CA SER A 77 10.15 -16.65 -11.64
C SER A 77 10.01 -15.28 -12.30
N LEU A 78 9.28 -14.35 -11.67
CA LEU A 78 9.18 -12.97 -12.14
C LEU A 78 10.52 -12.25 -12.10
N ILE A 79 11.34 -12.48 -11.08
CA ILE A 79 12.70 -11.92 -11.02
C ILE A 79 13.54 -12.48 -12.18
N ALA A 80 13.50 -13.80 -12.40
CA ALA A 80 14.27 -14.46 -13.46
C ALA A 80 13.88 -14.01 -14.87
N THR A 81 12.62 -13.61 -15.09
CA THR A 81 12.10 -13.13 -16.38
C THR A 81 12.11 -11.61 -16.52
N ASN A 82 12.64 -10.87 -15.54
CA ASN A 82 12.55 -9.40 -15.47
C ASN A 82 11.09 -8.88 -15.50
N GLY A 83 10.16 -9.67 -14.95
CA GLY A 83 8.74 -9.33 -14.82
C GLY A 83 8.39 -8.42 -13.63
N ILE A 84 9.37 -8.02 -12.83
CA ILE A 84 9.18 -7.08 -11.72
C ILE A 84 9.29 -5.63 -12.24
N PRO A 85 8.35 -4.72 -11.91
CA PRO A 85 8.48 -3.31 -12.24
C PRO A 85 9.77 -2.70 -11.70
N GLN A 86 10.47 -1.89 -12.50
CA GLN A 86 11.79 -1.34 -12.16
C GLN A 86 11.79 -0.43 -10.93
N ASN A 87 10.65 0.18 -10.63
CA ASN A 87 10.44 1.08 -9.50
C ASN A 87 10.09 0.33 -8.21
N MET A 88 9.89 -0.99 -8.25
CA MET A 88 9.71 -1.81 -7.05
C MET A 88 11.05 -2.31 -6.51
N SER A 89 11.14 -2.39 -5.18
CA SER A 89 12.34 -2.90 -4.51
C SER A 89 12.23 -4.40 -4.28
N VAL A 90 13.31 -5.14 -4.57
CA VAL A 90 13.47 -6.55 -4.21
C VAL A 90 14.66 -6.69 -3.27
N VAL A 91 14.41 -7.19 -2.05
CA VAL A 91 15.46 -7.42 -1.04
C VAL A 91 15.38 -8.87 -0.59
N ASN A 92 16.48 -9.61 -0.76
CA ASN A 92 16.55 -11.04 -0.41
C ASN A 92 15.40 -11.89 -1.02
N GLY A 93 14.97 -11.56 -2.24
CA GLY A 93 13.88 -12.26 -2.93
C GLY A 93 12.47 -11.81 -2.52
N VAL A 94 12.34 -10.89 -1.55
CA VAL A 94 11.05 -10.31 -1.15
C VAL A 94 10.81 -9.03 -1.94
N LEU A 95 9.64 -8.96 -2.57
CA LEU A 95 9.19 -7.79 -3.31
C LEU A 95 8.47 -6.81 -2.36
N TYR A 96 8.74 -5.52 -2.50
CA TYR A 96 8.15 -4.47 -1.67
C TYR A 96 7.38 -3.45 -2.52
N ASN A 97 6.22 -3.03 -2.02
CA ASN A 97 5.42 -1.94 -2.58
C ASN A 97 5.99 -0.56 -2.22
N THR A 98 5.39 0.49 -2.77
CA THR A 98 5.75 1.90 -2.49
C THR A 98 5.64 2.30 -1.01
N TYR A 99 4.92 1.52 -0.20
CA TYR A 99 4.68 1.74 1.23
C TYR A 99 5.61 0.92 2.14
N GLY A 100 6.56 0.16 1.58
CA GLY A 100 7.46 -0.74 2.33
C GLY A 100 6.80 -2.03 2.81
N GLY A 101 5.59 -2.33 2.34
CA GLY A 101 4.91 -3.60 2.57
C GLY A 101 5.33 -4.68 1.58
N ALA A 102 5.35 -5.94 2.03
CA ALA A 102 5.66 -7.06 1.16
C ALA A 102 4.53 -7.31 0.15
N VAL A 103 4.94 -7.66 -1.07
CA VAL A 103 4.08 -8.12 -2.15
C VAL A 103 4.46 -9.56 -2.47
N SER A 104 3.49 -10.47 -2.47
CA SER A 104 3.70 -11.88 -2.81
C SER A 104 2.75 -12.30 -3.92
N ILE A 105 3.18 -13.25 -4.74
CA ILE A 105 2.37 -13.79 -5.82
C ILE A 105 2.45 -15.31 -5.74
N THR A 106 1.33 -15.95 -5.43
CA THR A 106 1.29 -17.39 -5.14
C THR A 106 0.35 -18.10 -6.09
N SER A 107 0.79 -19.21 -6.68
CA SER A 107 -0.04 -20.03 -7.56
C SER A 107 -1.26 -20.61 -6.83
N THR A 108 -2.39 -20.65 -7.51
CA THR A 108 -3.57 -21.46 -7.12
C THR A 108 -3.69 -22.75 -7.93
N GLY A 109 -2.65 -23.09 -8.71
CA GLY A 109 -2.66 -24.14 -9.73
C GLY A 109 -2.87 -23.53 -11.11
N ILE A 110 -4.13 -23.18 -11.43
CA ILE A 110 -4.51 -22.61 -12.73
C ILE A 110 -4.52 -21.08 -12.74
N GLY A 111 -4.51 -20.45 -11.58
CA GLY A 111 -4.48 -19.01 -11.38
C GLY A 111 -3.38 -18.61 -10.40
N PHE A 112 -3.48 -17.40 -9.88
CA PHE A 112 -2.58 -16.91 -8.85
C PHE A 112 -3.27 -15.89 -7.94
N THR A 113 -2.73 -15.75 -6.73
CA THR A 113 -3.14 -14.76 -5.76
C THR A 113 -2.00 -13.77 -5.57
N LEU A 114 -2.25 -12.50 -5.90
CA LEU A 114 -1.37 -11.39 -5.55
C LEU A 114 -1.80 -10.83 -4.20
N THR A 115 -0.90 -10.85 -3.22
CA THR A 115 -1.13 -10.25 -1.89
C THR A 115 -0.24 -9.04 -1.72
N ASN A 116 -0.83 -7.93 -1.30
CA ASN A 116 -0.16 -6.66 -1.06
C ASN A 116 -0.43 -6.19 0.38
N SER A 117 0.63 -6.00 1.16
CA SER A 117 0.56 -5.78 2.61
C SER A 117 0.98 -4.37 3.04
N SER A 118 0.78 -4.06 4.32
CA SER A 118 1.14 -2.77 4.94
C SER A 118 0.58 -1.55 4.24
N LEU A 119 -0.60 -1.67 3.61
CA LEU A 119 -1.26 -0.58 2.91
C LEU A 119 -1.89 0.41 3.91
N PRO A 120 -1.59 1.70 3.80
CA PRO A 120 -2.35 2.75 4.47
C PRO A 120 -3.84 2.69 4.11
N LYS A 121 -4.68 3.29 4.95
CA LYS A 121 -6.14 3.18 4.79
C LYS A 121 -6.64 3.74 3.46
N ASP A 122 -6.16 4.91 3.05
CA ASP A 122 -6.51 5.57 1.79
C ASP A 122 -6.04 4.79 0.56
N ALA A 123 -4.81 4.28 0.60
CA ALA A 123 -4.27 3.38 -0.42
C ALA A 123 -5.08 2.09 -0.51
N CYS A 124 -5.40 1.46 0.63
CA CYS A 124 -6.22 0.26 0.69
C CYS A 124 -7.59 0.48 0.05
N VAL A 125 -8.29 1.57 0.40
CA VAL A 125 -9.62 1.85 -0.16
C VAL A 125 -9.54 2.06 -1.67
N SER A 126 -8.52 2.79 -2.15
CA SER A 126 -8.34 3.09 -3.56
C SER A 126 -7.97 1.85 -4.38
N LEU A 127 -7.02 1.05 -3.88
CA LEU A 127 -6.54 -0.18 -4.52
C LEU A 127 -7.57 -1.30 -4.48
N ALA A 128 -8.33 -1.44 -3.39
CA ALA A 128 -9.38 -2.46 -3.31
C ALA A 128 -10.42 -2.29 -4.44
N LYS A 129 -10.72 -1.04 -4.79
CA LYS A 129 -11.64 -0.68 -5.88
C LYS A 129 -11.03 -0.86 -7.27
N SER A 130 -9.71 -1.07 -7.39
CA SER A 130 -9.05 -1.33 -8.67
C SER A 130 -9.24 -2.78 -9.15
N SER A 131 -9.97 -3.60 -8.39
CA SER A 131 -10.45 -4.91 -8.85
C SER A 131 -11.44 -4.71 -10.00
N ARG A 132 -10.92 -4.66 -11.23
CA ARG A 132 -11.71 -4.78 -12.45
C ARG A 132 -11.92 -6.26 -12.77
N SER A 133 -12.68 -6.53 -13.82
CA SER A 133 -13.13 -7.88 -14.25
C SER A 133 -12.02 -8.92 -14.46
N ASP A 134 -10.75 -8.50 -14.46
CA ASP A 134 -9.55 -9.31 -14.55
C ASP A 134 -9.08 -9.89 -13.20
N ARG A 135 -9.62 -9.41 -12.07
CA ARG A 135 -9.38 -9.91 -10.71
C ARG A 135 -10.66 -10.54 -10.18
N GLU A 136 -10.72 -11.87 -10.22
CA GLU A 136 -11.98 -12.59 -9.97
C GLU A 136 -12.45 -12.49 -8.53
N GLN A 137 -11.52 -12.38 -7.59
CA GLN A 137 -11.82 -12.34 -6.17
C GLN A 137 -10.88 -11.38 -5.45
N THR A 138 -11.45 -10.49 -4.64
CA THR A 138 -10.70 -9.61 -3.75
C THR A 138 -10.98 -9.98 -2.30
N ARG A 139 -9.93 -10.07 -1.49
CA ARG A 139 -10.03 -10.21 -0.05
C ARG A 139 -9.25 -9.08 0.62
N ILE A 140 -9.90 -8.39 1.55
CA ILE A 140 -9.30 -7.28 2.29
C ILE A 140 -9.14 -7.73 3.74
N ASN A 141 -7.92 -7.64 4.26
CA ASN A 141 -7.54 -8.11 5.58
C ASN A 141 -7.98 -9.57 5.80
N SER A 142 -8.51 -9.88 6.98
CA SER A 142 -9.08 -11.19 7.31
C SER A 142 -10.53 -11.36 6.84
N GLY A 143 -11.11 -10.37 6.14
CA GLY A 143 -12.51 -10.35 5.73
C GLY A 143 -12.89 -11.43 4.71
N SER A 144 -14.18 -11.46 4.37
CA SER A 144 -14.72 -12.37 3.36
C SER A 144 -14.23 -12.04 1.96
N THR A 145 -14.15 -13.06 1.11
CA THR A 145 -13.88 -12.88 -0.32
C THR A 145 -15.04 -12.16 -1.00
N ILE A 146 -14.71 -11.15 -1.80
CA ILE A 146 -15.62 -10.37 -2.63
C ILE A 146 -15.37 -10.79 -4.09
N THR A 147 -16.40 -11.30 -4.75
CA THR A 147 -16.36 -11.62 -6.19
C THR A 147 -16.88 -10.42 -6.98
N GLY A 148 -16.12 -9.97 -7.97
CA GLY A 148 -16.46 -8.79 -8.79
C GLY A 148 -16.06 -7.47 -8.14
N ASP A 149 -16.78 -6.39 -8.50
CA ASP A 149 -16.42 -5.03 -8.12
C ASP A 149 -16.51 -4.79 -6.61
N VAL A 150 -15.43 -4.29 -6.01
CA VAL A 150 -15.45 -3.81 -4.62
C VAL A 150 -16.05 -2.42 -4.57
N THR A 151 -17.22 -2.27 -3.96
CA THR A 151 -17.86 -0.97 -3.78
C THR A 151 -17.07 -0.06 -2.83
N THR A 152 -17.21 1.25 -2.96
CA THR A 152 -16.58 2.21 -2.03
C THR A 152 -17.00 1.97 -0.57
N VAL A 153 -18.26 1.59 -0.32
CA VAL A 153 -18.76 1.29 1.02
C VAL A 153 -18.12 0.02 1.59
N ALA A 154 -18.00 -1.04 0.78
CA ALA A 154 -17.33 -2.26 1.19
C ALA A 154 -15.83 -2.03 1.47
N ALA A 155 -15.14 -1.30 0.59
CA ALA A 155 -13.72 -0.98 0.75
C ALA A 155 -13.45 -0.14 2.02
N THR A 156 -14.23 0.92 2.25
CA THR A 156 -14.07 1.79 3.42
C THR A 156 -14.36 1.08 4.75
N SER A 157 -15.29 0.13 4.74
CA SER A 157 -15.59 -0.72 5.89
C SER A 157 -14.47 -1.74 6.16
N ALA A 158 -13.97 -2.40 5.11
CA ALA A 158 -12.98 -3.46 5.23
C ALA A 158 -11.55 -2.95 5.49
N CYS A 159 -11.18 -1.78 4.94
CA CYS A 159 -9.90 -1.11 5.20
C CYS A 159 -9.94 -0.35 6.54
N SER A 160 -10.07 -1.09 7.64
CA SER A 160 -10.26 -0.53 8.98
C SER A 160 -8.97 -0.38 9.79
N GLY A 161 -7.89 -1.05 9.40
CA GLY A 161 -6.61 -1.02 10.10
C GLY A 161 -5.78 0.23 9.81
N THR A 162 -4.79 0.50 10.67
CA THR A 162 -3.71 1.45 10.40
C THR A 162 -2.87 0.99 9.20
N THR A 163 -2.63 -0.32 9.14
CA THR A 163 -2.07 -1.05 8.00
C THR A 163 -3.06 -2.11 7.55
N ASN A 164 -3.21 -2.27 6.24
CA ASN A 164 -4.16 -3.18 5.64
C ASN A 164 -3.45 -4.10 4.64
N THR A 165 -4.10 -5.21 4.33
CA THR A 165 -3.65 -6.16 3.32
C THR A 165 -4.77 -6.39 2.31
N ILE A 166 -4.43 -6.47 1.03
CA ILE A 166 -5.37 -6.86 -0.01
C ILE A 166 -4.79 -8.05 -0.76
N ALA A 167 -5.59 -9.09 -0.95
CA ALA A 167 -5.28 -10.22 -1.80
C ALA A 167 -6.26 -10.24 -2.99
N TRP A 168 -5.72 -10.34 -4.20
CA TRP A 168 -6.48 -10.51 -5.42
C TRP A 168 -6.19 -11.88 -6.01
N THR A 169 -7.20 -12.74 -6.07
CA THR A 169 -7.12 -14.02 -6.76
C THR A 169 -7.62 -13.86 -8.19
N ILE A 170 -6.80 -14.32 -9.12
CA ILE A 170 -7.02 -14.26 -10.55
C ILE A 170 -7.02 -15.69 -11.06
N ASN A 171 -8.15 -16.16 -11.57
CA ASN A 171 -8.15 -17.38 -12.38
C ASN A 171 -7.84 -16.98 -13.83
N SER A 172 -7.01 -17.77 -14.49
CA SER A 172 -6.45 -17.42 -15.80
C SER A 172 -6.25 -18.65 -16.66
#